data_AF-A0A1G0KA85-F1
#
_entry.id   AF-A0A1G0KA85-F1
#
_cell.length_a   1.000
_cell.length_b   1.000
_cell.length_c   1.000
_cell.angle_alpha   90.00
_cell.angle_beta   90.00
_cell.angle_gamma   90.00
#
_symmetry.space_group_name_H-M   'P 1'
#
loop_
_entity.id
_entity.type
_entity.pdbx_description
1 polymer ?
#
loop_
_entity_poly.entity_id
_entity_poly.type
_entity_poly.pdbx_seq_one_letter_code
_entity_poly.pdbx_strand_id
1 'polypeptide(L)'
;MKLLQRARRFAKKSSRIGRRFSARIEKRLYRLGLRSSAQLTLPDFLCIGAQKAGTTWLYENLRRHPEIFLPHRKELHYFDWGYSRHINIYAKNFENVSGKIKGDITPAYAVIAPDRIDIIRAIMPDAKILMLLRNPVGRA
;
A
#
# COMPACT_ATOMS: atom_id res chain seq x y z
N MET A 1 -24.83 -3.80 -32.44
CA MET A 1 -23.69 -4.21 -31.55
C MET A 1 -22.94 -3.05 -30.85
N LYS A 2 -22.84 -1.82 -31.40
CA LYS A 2 -22.09 -0.69 -30.79
C LYS A 2 -22.77 0.00 -29.58
N LEU A 3 -24.11 0.02 -29.51
CA LEU A 3 -24.85 0.65 -28.39
C LEU A 3 -24.68 -0.10 -27.04
N LEU A 4 -24.76 -1.43 -27.07
CA LEU A 4 -24.58 -2.28 -25.87
C LEU A 4 -23.17 -2.16 -25.28
N GLN A 5 -22.14 -2.00 -26.12
CA GLN A 5 -20.77 -1.74 -25.64
C GLN A 5 -20.63 -0.35 -25.00
N ARG A 6 -21.31 0.68 -25.53
CA ARG A 6 -21.33 2.04 -24.95
C ARG A 6 -22.04 2.07 -23.59
N ALA A 7 -23.20 1.43 -23.46
CA ALA A 7 -23.92 1.32 -22.20
C ALA A 7 -23.12 0.56 -21.11
N ARG A 8 -22.48 -0.57 -21.48
CA ARG A 8 -21.57 -1.32 -20.58
C ARG A 8 -20.37 -0.49 -20.13
N ARG A 9 -19.79 0.31 -21.03
CA ARG A 9 -18.68 1.24 -20.68
C ARG A 9 -19.15 2.34 -19.74
N PHE A 10 -20.34 2.89 -19.95
CA PHE A 10 -20.92 3.92 -19.09
C PHE A 10 -21.23 3.40 -17.68
N ALA A 11 -21.86 2.22 -17.57
CA ALA A 11 -22.11 1.56 -16.29
C ALA A 11 -20.81 1.19 -15.53
N LYS A 12 -19.79 0.70 -16.24
CA LYS A 12 -18.44 0.47 -15.67
C LYS A 12 -17.76 1.78 -15.23
N LYS A 13 -17.99 2.89 -15.94
CA LYS A 13 -17.44 4.21 -15.59
C LYS A 13 -18.13 4.79 -14.35
N SER A 14 -19.46 4.74 -14.31
CA SER A 14 -20.28 5.19 -13.16
C SER A 14 -19.96 4.40 -11.89
N SER A 15 -19.88 3.06 -11.98
CA SER A 15 -19.47 2.21 -10.85
C SER A 15 -18.03 2.45 -10.37
N ARG A 16 -17.10 2.79 -11.28
CA ARG A 16 -15.73 3.19 -10.91
C ARG A 16 -15.67 4.53 -10.20
N ILE A 17 -16.49 5.49 -10.62
CA ILE A 17 -16.60 6.82 -9.98
C ILE A 17 -17.17 6.67 -8.57
N GLY A 18 -18.25 5.90 -8.40
CA GLY A 18 -18.83 5.59 -7.09
C GLY A 18 -17.82 4.92 -6.14
N ARG A 19 -17.06 3.93 -6.62
CA ARG A 19 -16.00 3.27 -5.82
C ARG A 19 -14.90 4.24 -5.38
N ARG A 20 -14.45 5.13 -6.28
CA ARG A 20 -13.40 6.11 -5.95
C ARG A 20 -13.88 7.13 -4.92
N PHE A 21 -15.12 7.59 -5.05
CA PHE A 21 -15.73 8.48 -4.06
C PHE A 21 -15.86 7.80 -2.70
N SER A 22 -16.33 6.55 -2.68
CA SER A 22 -16.43 5.73 -1.47
C SER A 22 -15.06 5.51 -0.79
N ALA A 23 -14.01 5.22 -1.55
CA ALA A 23 -12.65 5.06 -1.00
C ALA A 23 -12.11 6.35 -0.37
N ARG A 24 -12.41 7.52 -0.94
CA ARG A 24 -12.03 8.82 -0.34
C ARG A 24 -12.74 9.06 0.99
N ILE A 25 -14.04 8.77 1.06
CA ILE A 25 -14.80 8.84 2.32
C ILE A 25 -14.21 7.89 3.34
N GLU A 26 -13.92 6.65 2.95
CA GLU A 26 -13.26 5.68 3.84
C GLU A 26 -11.97 6.24 4.44
N LYS A 27 -11.09 6.87 3.64
CA LYS A 27 -9.83 7.43 4.17
C LYS A 27 -10.08 8.57 5.14
N ARG A 28 -11.12 9.37 4.90
CA ARG A 28 -11.53 10.42 5.83
C ARG A 28 -12.01 9.83 7.15
N LEU A 29 -12.80 8.76 7.12
CA LEU A 29 -13.30 8.10 8.34
C LEU A 29 -12.15 7.56 9.21
N TYR A 30 -11.15 6.92 8.61
CA TYR A 30 -9.95 6.49 9.35
C TYR A 30 -9.19 7.67 9.97
N ARG A 31 -8.93 8.73 9.19
CA ARG A 31 -8.20 9.92 9.69
C ARG A 31 -8.92 10.63 10.83
N LEU A 32 -10.25 10.62 10.83
CA LEU A 32 -11.06 11.20 11.89
C LEU A 32 -11.24 10.27 13.10
N GLY A 33 -10.68 9.05 13.09
CA GLY A 33 -10.90 8.06 14.14
C GLY A 33 -12.31 7.46 14.18
N LEU A 34 -13.17 7.77 13.19
CA LEU A 34 -14.53 7.25 13.07
C LEU A 34 -14.58 5.82 12.52
N ARG A 35 -13.43 5.29 12.09
CA ARG A 35 -13.27 3.90 11.67
C ARG A 35 -11.93 3.36 12.19
N SER A 36 -11.97 2.20 12.82
CA SER A 36 -10.77 1.50 13.32
C SER A 36 -10.21 0.52 12.28
N SER A 37 -8.89 0.42 12.21
CA SER A 37 -8.15 -0.58 11.41
C SER A 37 -7.84 -1.86 12.18
N ALA A 38 -8.25 -1.99 13.45
CA ALA A 38 -7.88 -3.11 14.32
C ALA A 38 -8.26 -4.51 13.80
N GLN A 39 -9.28 -4.60 12.94
CA GLN A 39 -9.73 -5.85 12.33
C GLN A 39 -9.03 -6.17 11.00
N LEU A 40 -8.08 -5.33 10.56
CA LEU A 40 -7.33 -5.53 9.33
C LEU A 40 -5.97 -6.14 9.62
N THR A 41 -5.55 -7.09 8.78
CA THR A 41 -4.15 -7.52 8.77
C THR A 41 -3.34 -6.57 7.91
N LEU A 42 -2.49 -5.77 8.54
CA LEU A 42 -1.63 -4.76 7.91
C LEU A 42 -0.15 -5.11 8.15
N PRO A 43 0.78 -4.54 7.36
CA PRO A 43 2.20 -4.76 7.58
C PRO A 43 2.68 -4.08 8.86
N ASP A 44 3.63 -4.74 9.52
CA ASP A 44 4.34 -4.25 10.71
C ASP A 44 5.46 -3.27 10.34
N PHE A 45 5.90 -3.27 9.08
CA PHE A 45 6.87 -2.30 8.58
C PHE A 45 6.67 -1.92 7.11
N LEU A 46 7.10 -0.70 6.78
CA LEU A 46 7.17 -0.18 5.41
C LEU A 46 8.63 0.13 5.06
N CYS A 47 9.17 -0.51 4.02
CA CYS A 47 10.44 -0.10 3.43
C CYS A 47 10.17 0.86 2.27
N ILE A 48 10.34 2.15 2.53
CA ILE A 48 9.80 3.22 1.68
C ILE A 48 10.76 3.72 0.60
N GLY A 49 12.02 3.31 0.62
CA GLY A 49 13.00 3.87 -0.31
C GLY A 49 14.42 3.44 0.01
N ALA A 50 15.39 3.97 -0.73
CA ALA A 50 15.23 4.75 -1.95
C ALA A 50 15.28 3.84 -3.19
N GLN A 51 14.71 4.30 -4.31
CA GLN A 51 14.92 3.64 -5.60
C GLN A 51 16.43 3.54 -5.90
N LYS A 52 16.84 2.40 -6.47
CA LYS A 52 18.25 2.05 -6.76
C LYS A 52 19.17 2.00 -5.51
N ALA A 53 18.61 1.87 -4.31
CA ALA A 53 19.37 1.70 -3.05
C ALA A 53 19.45 0.24 -2.54
N GLY A 54 19.23 -0.76 -3.41
CA GLY A 54 19.33 -2.17 -3.03
C GLY A 54 18.07 -2.78 -2.42
N THR A 55 16.91 -2.14 -2.56
CA THR A 55 15.62 -2.63 -2.02
C THR A 55 15.17 -3.97 -2.62
N THR A 56 15.65 -4.33 -3.82
CA THR A 56 15.43 -5.66 -4.41
C THR A 56 16.25 -6.73 -3.69
N TRP A 57 17.53 -6.47 -3.43
CA TRP A 57 18.37 -7.38 -2.66
C TRP A 57 17.81 -7.57 -1.24
N LEU A 58 17.38 -6.48 -0.57
CA LEU A 58 16.73 -6.58 0.73
C LEU A 58 15.47 -7.45 0.67
N TYR A 59 14.57 -7.20 -0.28
CA TYR A 59 13.37 -8.00 -0.48
C TYR A 59 13.67 -9.49 -0.65
N GLU A 60 14.67 -9.83 -1.46
CA GLU A 60 15.10 -11.20 -1.70
C GLU A 60 15.64 -11.88 -0.43
N ASN A 61 16.41 -11.18 0.40
CA ASN A 61 16.92 -11.76 1.65
C ASN A 61 15.79 -11.93 2.67
N LEU A 62 14.98 -10.89 2.88
CA LEU A 62 13.92 -10.90 3.89
C LEU A 62 12.82 -11.92 3.58
N ARG A 63 12.46 -12.14 2.31
CA ARG A 63 11.42 -13.13 1.95
C ARG A 63 11.83 -14.58 2.24
N ARG A 64 13.13 -14.85 2.44
CA ARG A 64 13.67 -16.17 2.82
C ARG A 64 13.75 -16.36 4.32
N HIS A 65 13.58 -15.31 5.12
CA HIS A 65 13.68 -15.38 6.57
C HIS A 65 12.44 -16.07 7.18
N PRO A 66 12.60 -17.04 8.09
CA PRO A 66 11.48 -17.83 8.61
C PRO A 66 10.40 -16.98 9.30
N GLU A 67 10.80 -15.92 10.00
CA GLU A 67 9.91 -15.06 10.79
C GLU A 67 9.35 -13.85 10.03
N ILE A 68 9.72 -13.66 8.76
CA ILE A 68 9.27 -12.52 7.97
C ILE A 68 8.35 -12.99 6.86
N PHE A 69 7.31 -12.20 6.61
CA PHE A 69 6.43 -12.36 5.46
C PHE A 69 6.48 -11.12 4.57
N LEU A 70 6.72 -11.35 3.28
CA LEU A 70 6.58 -10.35 2.24
C LEU A 70 5.64 -10.93 1.15
N PRO A 71 4.67 -10.15 0.65
CA PRO A 71 3.84 -10.56 -0.47
C PRO A 71 4.69 -10.93 -1.69
N HIS A 72 4.29 -11.96 -2.44
CA HIS A 72 5.03 -12.44 -3.62
C HIS A 72 5.27 -11.35 -4.68
N ARG A 73 4.30 -10.45 -4.84
CA ARG A 73 4.44 -9.26 -5.67
C ARG A 73 5.19 -8.18 -4.88
N LYS A 74 6.47 -7.98 -5.22
CA LYS A 74 7.25 -6.83 -4.75
C LYS A 74 6.56 -5.52 -5.20
N GLU A 75 6.67 -4.48 -4.38
CA GLU A 75 6.11 -3.14 -4.59
C GLU A 75 4.58 -3.15 -4.77
N LEU A 76 3.86 -3.13 -3.65
CA LEU A 76 2.41 -3.17 -3.64
C LEU A 76 1.78 -1.90 -4.21
N HIS A 77 2.47 -0.78 -4.02
CA HIS A 77 2.07 0.51 -4.57
C HIS A 77 0.63 0.91 -4.21
N TYR A 78 0.33 0.79 -2.93
CA TYR A 78 -0.95 1.16 -2.38
C TYR A 78 -1.02 2.65 -2.06
N PHE A 79 -0.02 3.20 -1.35
CA PHE A 79 -0.03 4.59 -0.91
C PHE A 79 0.40 5.60 -1.99
N ASP A 80 0.63 5.17 -3.22
CA ASP A 80 0.91 6.02 -4.38
C ASP A 80 -0.20 5.92 -5.44
N TRP A 81 -0.02 5.17 -6.53
CA TRP A 81 -1.01 5.05 -7.61
C TRP A 81 -2.23 4.22 -7.18
N GLY A 82 -2.05 3.32 -6.21
CA GLY A 82 -3.11 2.49 -5.66
C GLY A 82 -4.09 3.19 -4.72
N TYR A 83 -3.85 4.44 -4.33
CA TYR A 83 -4.46 5.05 -3.14
C TYR A 83 -5.98 5.22 -3.23
N SER A 84 -6.51 5.29 -4.46
CA SER A 84 -7.95 5.38 -4.71
C SER A 84 -8.75 4.09 -4.44
N ARG A 85 -8.11 3.04 -3.91
CA ARG A 85 -8.71 1.75 -3.56
C ARG A 85 -9.03 1.68 -2.06
N HIS A 86 -10.02 0.86 -1.69
CA HIS A 86 -10.32 0.60 -0.29
C HIS A 86 -9.16 -0.10 0.44
N ILE A 87 -9.02 0.13 1.76
CA ILE A 87 -7.88 -0.41 2.53
C ILE A 87 -7.91 -1.94 2.63
N ASN A 88 -9.08 -2.55 2.59
CA ASN A 88 -9.20 -4.01 2.59
C ASN A 88 -8.52 -4.65 1.37
N ILE A 89 -8.45 -3.96 0.23
CA ILE A 89 -7.71 -4.45 -0.95
C ILE A 89 -6.20 -4.51 -0.66
N TYR A 90 -5.69 -3.62 0.18
CA TYR A 90 -4.30 -3.67 0.65
C TYR A 90 -4.09 -4.76 1.70
N ALA A 91 -4.97 -4.82 2.70
CA ALA A 91 -4.90 -5.79 3.79
C ALA A 91 -4.89 -7.24 3.31
N LYS A 92 -5.62 -7.54 2.22
CA LYS A 92 -5.63 -8.85 1.55
C LYS A 92 -4.26 -9.41 1.18
N ASN A 93 -3.24 -8.57 1.02
CA ASN A 93 -1.88 -9.06 0.73
C ASN A 93 -1.23 -9.73 1.95
N PHE A 94 -1.82 -9.59 3.14
CA PHE A 94 -1.27 -10.04 4.42
C PHE A 94 -2.22 -10.98 5.19
N GLU A 95 -3.43 -11.22 4.66
CA GLU A 95 -4.39 -12.15 5.24
C GLU A 95 -3.81 -13.58 5.29
N ASN A 96 -4.25 -14.38 6.26
CA ASN A 96 -3.84 -15.77 6.48
C ASN A 96 -2.35 -15.97 6.83
N VAL A 97 -1.66 -14.91 7.28
CA VAL A 97 -0.30 -14.98 7.79
C VAL A 97 -0.29 -14.69 9.30
N SER A 98 -0.05 -15.73 10.08
CA SER A 98 0.11 -15.66 11.54
C SER A 98 1.57 -15.88 11.95
N GLY A 99 1.97 -15.30 13.09
CA GLY A 99 3.29 -15.55 13.69
C GLY A 99 4.50 -14.98 12.92
N LYS A 100 4.29 -14.10 11.95
CA LYS A 100 5.37 -13.47 11.17
C LYS A 100 5.26 -11.96 11.15
N ILE A 101 6.42 -11.30 11.11
CA ILE A 101 6.54 -9.87 10.86
C ILE A 101 6.27 -9.61 9.37
N LYS A 102 5.22 -8.85 9.08
CA LYS A 102 4.74 -8.54 7.73
C LYS A 102 5.36 -7.24 7.23
N GLY A 103 5.80 -7.21 5.97
CA GLY A 103 6.40 -6.01 5.37
C GLY A 103 5.80 -5.62 4.03
N ASP A 104 5.78 -4.32 3.74
CA ASP A 104 5.60 -3.76 2.39
C ASP A 104 6.88 -3.04 1.97
N ILE A 105 7.51 -3.52 0.90
CA ILE A 105 8.70 -2.91 0.32
C ILE A 105 8.28 -2.23 -0.98
N THR A 106 8.03 -0.92 -0.90
CA THR A 106 7.70 -0.06 -2.05
C THR A 106 8.57 1.20 -2.00
N PRO A 107 9.69 1.23 -2.74
CA PRO A 107 10.66 2.34 -2.71
C PRO A 107 10.12 3.69 -3.20
N ALA A 108 8.97 3.70 -3.87
CA ALA A 108 8.29 4.91 -4.30
C ALA A 108 7.59 5.63 -3.13
N TYR A 109 7.41 4.98 -1.97
CA TYR A 109 6.77 5.60 -0.82
C TYR A 109 7.60 6.75 -0.21
N ALA A 110 8.90 6.85 -0.50
CA ALA A 110 9.75 7.93 -0.02
C ALA A 110 9.30 9.34 -0.46
N VAL A 111 8.47 9.45 -1.50
CA VAL A 111 8.04 10.73 -2.10
C VAL A 111 6.51 10.85 -2.20
N ILE A 112 5.78 10.16 -1.32
CA ILE A 112 4.31 10.26 -1.28
C ILE A 112 3.86 11.59 -0.68
N ALA A 113 2.67 12.03 -1.09
CA ALA A 113 2.06 13.24 -0.57
C ALA A 113 1.74 13.14 0.95
N PRO A 114 1.80 14.26 1.71
CA PRO A 114 1.58 14.26 3.16
C PRO A 114 0.24 13.66 3.63
N ASP A 115 -0.83 13.83 2.85
CA ASP A 115 -2.15 13.25 3.18
C ASP A 115 -2.12 11.71 3.24
N ARG A 116 -1.16 11.10 2.54
CA ARG A 116 -0.94 9.66 2.59
C ARG A 116 -0.19 9.23 3.85
N ILE A 117 0.68 10.09 4.36
CA ILE A 117 1.38 9.88 5.64
C ILE A 117 0.36 9.93 6.78
N ASP A 118 -0.59 10.88 6.73
CA ASP A 118 -1.67 10.98 7.71
C ASP A 118 -2.50 9.70 7.77
N ILE A 119 -2.85 9.12 6.61
CA ILE A 119 -3.59 7.85 6.62
C ILE A 119 -2.75 6.73 7.20
N ILE A 120 -1.46 6.63 6.86
CA ILE A 120 -0.55 5.58 7.35
C ILE A 120 -0.51 5.63 8.87
N ARG A 121 -0.30 6.83 9.43
CA ARG A 121 -0.30 7.04 10.89
C ARG A 121 -1.64 6.66 11.54
N ALA A 122 -2.76 6.96 10.88
CA ALA A 122 -4.08 6.64 11.41
C ALA A 122 -4.39 5.13 11.41
N ILE A 123 -3.89 4.37 10.43
CA ILE A 123 -4.25 2.94 10.28
C ILE A 123 -3.16 1.97 10.76
N MET A 124 -1.91 2.42 10.80
CA MET A 124 -0.72 1.65 11.19
C MET A 124 0.18 2.52 12.09
N PRO A 125 -0.30 2.96 13.26
CA PRO A 125 0.44 3.88 14.13
C PRO A 125 1.78 3.32 14.61
N ASP A 126 1.88 1.99 14.75
CA ASP A 126 3.06 1.30 15.26
C ASP A 126 3.98 0.75 14.15
N ALA A 127 3.64 0.96 12.87
CA ALA A 127 4.44 0.42 11.77
C ALA A 127 5.82 1.07 11.72
N LYS A 128 6.85 0.23 11.65
CA LYS A 128 8.24 0.69 11.52
C LYS A 128 8.50 1.19 10.11
N ILE A 129 9.24 2.29 9.97
CA ILE A 129 9.65 2.82 8.68
C ILE A 129 11.12 2.48 8.44
N LEU A 130 11.41 1.76 7.37
CA LEU A 130 12.76 1.44 6.93
C LEU A 130 13.09 2.29 5.69
N MET A 131 14.25 2.92 5.69
CA MET A 131 14.76 3.71 4.57
C MET A 131 16.19 3.28 4.24
N LEU A 132 16.38 2.71 3.05
CA LEU A 132 17.69 2.38 2.50
C LEU A 132 18.24 3.60 1.77
N LEU A 133 19.42 4.08 2.17
CA LEU A 133 20.10 5.18 1.51
C LEU A 133 21.31 4.66 0.73
N ARG A 134 21.64 5.32 -0.38
CA ARG A 134 22.86 5.09 -1.15
C ARG A 134 23.44 6.44 -1.54
N ASN A 135 24.77 6.52 -1.65
CA ASN A 135 25.45 7.71 -2.16
C ASN A 135 24.81 8.15 -3.50
N PRO A 136 24.32 9.40 -3.60
CA PRO A 136 23.61 9.89 -4.78
C PRO A 136 24.48 9.98 -6.03
N VAL A 137 25.81 10.10 -5.89
CA VAL A 137 26.75 10.19 -7.03
C VAL A 137 26.81 8.87 -7.79
N GLY A 138 26.65 7.73 -7.12
CA GLY A 138 26.55 6.42 -7.76
C GLY A 138 25.14 6.06 -8.25
N ARG A 139 24.21 7.02 -8.29
CA ARG A 139 22.78 6.83 -8.60
C ARG A 139 22.30 7.58 -9.84
N ALA A 140 22.98 8.68 -10.21
CA ALA A 140 22.69 9.50 -11.39
C ALA A 140 22.96 8.71 -12.67
#